data_AF-A0A183F037-F1
#
_entry.id   AF-A0A183F037-F1
#
_cell.length_a   1.000
_cell.length_b   1.000
_cell.length_c   1.000
_cell.angle_alpha   90.00
_cell.angle_beta   90.00
_cell.angle_gamma   90.00
#
_symmetry.space_group_name_H-M   'P 1'
#
loop_
_entity.id
_entity.type
_entity.pdbx_description
1 polymer ?
#
loop_
_entity_poly.entity_id
_entity_poly.type
_entity_poly.pdbx_seq_one_letter_code
_entity_poly.pdbx_strand_id
1 'polypeptide(L)'
;MRTVCVEKSPTLGGTCLNVGCIPSKSLLNNSLYYHMAKHGELSSRGCTLYAVFFRVLSLPHAQNAVVTVKLSKGGEEQIVTRNILVASGSEVTPFPGIPIDEEQIVSSTGALSLKKVPKQMIVIGAGVIGTELVTY
;
A
#
# COMPACT_ATOMS: atom_id res chain seq x y z
N MET A 1 -2.38 20.99 20.41
CA MET A 1 -2.07 19.65 20.97
C MET A 1 -0.60 19.34 20.69
N ARG A 2 0.13 18.70 21.61
CA ARG A 2 1.41 18.06 21.27
C ARG A 2 1.10 16.62 20.86
N THR A 3 1.67 16.16 19.76
CA THR A 3 1.35 14.85 19.16
C THR A 3 2.65 14.16 18.82
N VAL A 4 2.76 12.87 19.16
CA VAL A 4 3.85 12.00 18.72
C VAL A 4 3.24 10.92 17.83
N CYS A 5 3.92 10.60 16.73
CA CYS A 5 3.58 9.48 15.86
C CYS A 5 4.68 8.44 15.99
N VAL A 6 4.31 7.18 16.24
CA VAL A 6 5.25 6.05 16.32
C VAL A 6 4.94 5.12 15.16
N GLU A 7 5.95 4.82 14.36
CA GLU A 7 5.88 3.99 13.15
C GLU A 7 7.10 3.06 13.14
N LYS A 8 6.92 1.79 12.74
CA LYS A 8 8.01 0.79 12.62
C LYS A 8 8.76 0.93 11.29
N SER A 9 8.07 1.45 10.29
CA SER A 9 8.50 1.60 8.91
C SER A 9 9.44 2.80 8.72
N PRO A 10 10.39 2.76 7.76
CA PRO A 10 11.26 3.91 7.46
C PRO A 10 10.50 5.08 6.79
N THR A 11 9.30 4.83 6.28
CA THR A 11 8.41 5.82 5.63
C THR A 11 7.04 5.84 6.32
N LEU A 12 6.43 7.02 6.39
CA LEU A 12 5.06 7.18 6.92
C LEU A 12 4.00 6.71 5.92
N GLY A 13 2.75 6.58 6.39
CA GLY A 13 1.57 6.34 5.55
C GLY A 13 1.13 4.88 5.41
N GLY A 14 1.84 3.96 6.04
CA GLY A 14 1.46 2.55 6.18
C GLY A 14 1.17 1.83 4.86
N THR A 15 0.35 0.77 4.94
CA THR A 15 -0.01 -0.10 3.82
C THR A 15 -0.59 0.67 2.62
N CYS A 16 -1.50 1.62 2.89
CA CYS A 16 -2.23 2.37 1.85
C CYS A 16 -1.31 3.17 0.93
N LEU A 17 -0.33 3.88 1.49
CA LEU A 17 0.59 4.72 0.71
C LEU A 17 1.73 3.91 0.08
N ASN A 18 2.26 2.91 0.79
CA ASN A 18 3.52 2.27 0.41
C ASN A 18 3.35 0.98 -0.41
N VAL A 19 2.34 0.15 -0.13
CA VAL A 19 2.19 -1.21 -0.70
C VAL A 19 0.72 -1.60 -1.00
N GLY A 20 -0.14 -0.61 -1.21
CA GLY A 20 -1.59 -0.79 -1.32
C GLY A 20 -2.24 0.18 -2.31
N CYS A 21 -3.21 0.97 -1.84
CA CYS A 21 -4.07 1.78 -2.69
C CYS A 21 -3.30 2.72 -3.65
N ILE A 22 -2.28 3.44 -3.18
CA ILE A 22 -1.56 4.40 -4.02
C ILE A 22 -0.76 3.73 -5.17
N PRO A 23 0.12 2.74 -4.93
CA PRO A 23 0.77 2.02 -6.02
C PRO A 23 -0.22 1.23 -6.90
N SER A 24 -1.26 0.60 -6.31
CA SER A 24 -2.28 -0.12 -7.09
C SER A 24 -3.06 0.81 -8.04
N LYS A 25 -3.56 1.95 -7.57
CA LYS A 25 -4.26 2.92 -8.42
C LYS A 25 -3.33 3.56 -9.46
N SER A 26 -2.04 3.73 -9.16
CA SER A 26 -1.04 4.15 -10.14
C SER A 26 -0.89 3.12 -11.27
N LEU A 27 -0.71 1.84 -10.96
CA LEU A 27 -0.59 0.77 -11.97
C LEU A 27 -1.87 0.60 -12.80
N LEU A 28 -3.04 0.53 -12.16
CA LEU A 28 -4.33 0.45 -12.86
C LEU A 28 -4.53 1.60 -13.87
N ASN A 29 -4.25 2.83 -13.43
CA ASN A 29 -4.31 4.01 -14.28
C ASN A 29 -3.34 3.93 -15.46
N ASN A 30 -2.12 3.44 -15.22
CA ASN A 30 -1.09 3.31 -16.26
C ASN A 30 -1.41 2.19 -17.26
N SER A 31 -1.92 1.03 -16.82
CA SER A 31 -2.35 -0.05 -17.71
C SER A 31 -3.61 0.31 -18.49
N LEU A 32 -4.53 1.11 -17.91
CA LEU A 32 -5.64 1.71 -18.67
C LEU A 32 -5.13 2.63 -19.78
N TYR A 33 -4.18 3.54 -19.49
CA TYR A 33 -3.59 4.39 -20.55
C TYR A 33 -2.81 3.58 -21.58
N TYR A 34 -2.10 2.52 -21.19
CA TYR A 34 -1.43 1.60 -22.12
C TYR A 34 -2.43 0.90 -23.04
N HIS A 35 -3.56 0.41 -22.51
CA HIS A 35 -4.66 -0.15 -23.30
C HIS A 35 -5.23 0.88 -24.28
N MET A 36 -5.59 2.07 -23.79
CA MET A 36 -6.12 3.17 -24.63
C MET A 36 -5.14 3.63 -25.72
N ALA A 37 -3.83 3.57 -25.47
CA ALA A 37 -2.79 3.88 -26.47
C ALA A 37 -2.71 2.76 -27.52
N LYS A 38 -2.61 1.50 -27.08
CA LYS A 38 -2.47 0.32 -27.93
C LYS A 38 -3.69 0.08 -28.83
N HIS A 39 -4.88 0.44 -28.36
CA HIS A 39 -6.14 0.30 -29.08
C HIS A 39 -6.63 1.61 -29.76
N GLY A 40 -5.78 2.66 -29.80
CA GLY A 40 -6.00 3.87 -30.61
C GLY A 40 -6.93 4.93 -30.03
N GLU A 41 -7.53 4.70 -28.86
CA GLU A 41 -8.44 5.65 -28.19
C GLU A 41 -7.75 6.95 -27.75
N LEU A 42 -6.45 6.92 -27.44
CA LEU A 42 -5.69 8.14 -27.17
C LEU A 42 -5.44 8.95 -28.44
N SER A 43 -5.21 8.28 -29.58
CA SER A 43 -5.00 8.94 -30.88
C SER A 43 -6.27 9.63 -31.37
N SER A 44 -7.45 9.05 -31.15
CA SER A 44 -8.74 9.69 -31.50
C SER A 44 -9.12 10.88 -30.59
N ARG A 45 -8.33 11.15 -29.54
CA ARG A 45 -8.55 12.25 -28.57
C ARG A 45 -7.43 13.30 -28.55
N GLY A 46 -6.39 13.15 -29.37
CA GLY A 46 -5.41 14.22 -29.66
C GLY A 46 -4.57 14.73 -28.48
N CYS A 47 -4.32 13.90 -27.46
CA CYS A 47 -3.70 14.34 -26.20
C CYS A 47 -2.21 13.95 -26.03
N THR A 48 -1.44 14.85 -25.42
CA THR A 48 -0.06 14.64 -24.89
C THR A 48 -0.08 14.88 -23.36
N LEU A 49 0.66 14.10 -22.54
CA LEU A 49 0.34 13.87 -21.11
C LEU A 49 1.48 14.09 -20.08
N TYR A 50 1.18 14.64 -18.88
CA TYR A 50 2.09 14.81 -17.70
C TYR A 50 1.35 15.07 -16.32
N ALA A 51 1.76 14.38 -15.21
CA ALA A 51 1.77 14.76 -13.74
C ALA A 51 0.52 14.91 -12.76
N VAL A 52 0.75 15.04 -11.40
CA VAL A 52 -0.08 15.52 -10.20
C VAL A 52 -0.54 14.52 -9.05
N PHE A 53 -0.90 14.98 -7.80
CA PHE A 53 -1.24 14.29 -6.48
C PHE A 53 -2.08 15.25 -5.50
N PHE A 54 -2.61 15.09 -4.24
CA PHE A 54 -2.72 14.17 -3.03
C PHE A 54 -4.04 14.54 -2.18
N ARG A 55 -4.41 14.40 -0.85
CA ARG A 55 -3.95 13.96 0.54
C ARG A 55 -5.14 13.70 1.57
N VAL A 56 -4.98 13.64 2.93
CA VAL A 56 -5.96 13.09 3.98
C VAL A 56 -5.97 13.80 5.40
N LEU A 57 -6.94 13.55 6.34
CA LEU A 57 -7.13 14.14 7.73
C LEU A 57 -7.64 13.19 8.89
N SER A 58 -7.91 13.66 10.15
CA SER A 58 -8.15 12.88 11.43
C SER A 58 -8.91 13.59 12.62
N LEU A 59 -9.28 12.91 13.76
CA LEU A 59 -9.77 13.47 15.09
C LEU A 59 -9.63 12.48 16.33
N PRO A 60 -9.86 12.86 17.66
CA PRO A 60 -9.35 12.14 18.88
C PRO A 60 -10.24 11.99 20.18
N HIS A 61 -9.83 11.18 21.19
CA HIS A 61 -9.92 11.47 22.67
C HIS A 61 -8.94 10.64 23.57
N ALA A 62 -9.11 10.58 24.91
CA ALA A 62 -8.02 10.56 25.92
C ALA A 62 -8.15 9.60 27.15
N GLN A 63 -7.01 9.07 27.63
CA GLN A 63 -6.64 8.89 29.06
C GLN A 63 -5.10 8.74 29.23
N ASN A 64 -4.56 9.08 30.41
CA ASN A 64 -3.12 9.25 30.64
C ASN A 64 -2.37 7.91 30.78
N ALA A 65 -1.55 7.55 29.79
CA ALA A 65 -0.88 6.26 29.66
C ALA A 65 0.57 6.40 29.16
N VAL A 66 1.37 5.33 29.31
CA VAL A 66 2.79 5.29 28.91
C VAL A 66 2.97 4.29 27.77
N VAL A 67 3.70 4.69 26.73
CA VAL A 67 4.06 3.85 25.58
C VAL A 67 5.58 3.69 25.52
N THR A 68 6.08 2.46 25.63
CA THR A 68 7.50 2.15 25.43
C THR A 68 7.75 1.82 23.96
N VAL A 69 8.69 2.53 23.34
CA VAL A 69 9.09 2.37 21.94
C VAL A 69 10.49 1.77 21.88
N LYS A 70 10.65 0.62 21.24
CA LYS A 70 11.96 0.05 20.89
C LYS A 70 12.48 0.73 19.63
N LEU A 71 13.63 1.39 19.74
CA LEU A 71 14.21 2.14 18.63
C LEU A 71 14.94 1.21 17.66
N SER A 72 14.85 1.49 16.35
CA SER A 72 15.45 0.66 15.29
C SER A 72 16.98 0.62 15.29
N LYS A 73 17.63 1.51 16.05
CA LYS A 73 19.09 1.53 16.31
C LYS A 73 19.48 0.89 17.65
N GLY A 74 18.54 0.24 18.34
CA GLY A 74 18.67 -0.20 19.73
C GLY A 74 18.29 0.89 20.74
N GLY A 75 17.98 0.46 21.97
CA GLY A 75 17.47 1.32 23.03
C GLY A 75 15.93 1.40 23.10
N GLU A 76 15.43 1.96 24.19
CA GLU A 76 14.00 2.16 24.45
C GLU A 76 13.72 3.62 24.85
N GLU A 77 12.59 4.16 24.40
CA GLU A 77 12.08 5.47 24.79
C GLU A 77 10.67 5.32 25.40
N GLN A 78 10.38 6.04 26.48
CA GLN A 78 9.05 6.03 27.12
C GLN A 78 8.30 7.34 26.89
N ILE A 79 7.18 7.26 26.17
CA ILE A 79 6.32 8.40 25.85
C ILE A 79 5.12 8.39 26.81
N VAL A 80 5.06 9.37 27.70
CA VAL A 80 3.89 9.62 28.56
C VAL A 80 2.90 10.51 27.81
N THR A 81 1.68 10.03 27.57
CA THR A 81 0.68 10.73 26.75
C THR A 81 -0.72 10.67 27.38
N ARG A 82 -1.50 11.75 27.22
CA ARG A 82 -2.93 11.78 27.60
C ARG A 82 -3.83 10.99 26.65
N ASN A 83 -3.34 10.57 25.50
CA ASN A 83 -4.14 9.93 24.46
C ASN A 83 -3.30 8.85 23.77
N ILE A 84 -3.85 7.65 23.59
CA ILE A 84 -3.29 6.63 22.68
C ILE A 84 -4.33 6.34 21.61
N LEU A 85 -3.91 6.35 20.35
CA LEU A 85 -4.69 5.86 19.21
C LEU A 85 -3.92 4.66 18.62
N VAL A 86 -4.52 3.47 18.70
CA VAL A 86 -3.96 2.27 18.06
C VAL A 86 -4.34 2.30 16.59
N ALA A 87 -3.35 2.48 15.72
CA ALA A 87 -3.50 2.57 14.27
C ALA A 87 -2.47 1.69 13.54
N SER A 88 -2.20 0.49 14.07
CA SER A 88 -1.16 -0.44 13.59
C SER A 88 -1.41 -1.06 12.19
N GLY A 89 -2.55 -0.78 11.57
CA GLY A 89 -2.91 -1.29 10.25
C GLY A 89 -3.31 -2.76 10.25
N SER A 90 -3.01 -3.44 9.15
CA SER A 90 -3.38 -4.84 8.87
C SER A 90 -2.29 -5.51 8.05
N GLU A 91 -2.12 -6.82 8.22
CA GLU A 91 -1.11 -7.64 7.53
C GLU A 91 -1.81 -8.69 6.63
N VAL A 92 -1.07 -9.34 5.73
CA VAL A 92 -1.64 -10.27 4.73
C VAL A 92 -2.05 -11.59 5.39
N THR A 93 -3.28 -12.04 5.17
CA THR A 93 -3.74 -13.37 5.62
C THR A 93 -3.00 -14.48 4.84
N PRO A 94 -2.23 -15.36 5.51
CA PRO A 94 -1.53 -16.44 4.83
C PRO A 94 -2.50 -17.54 4.37
N PHE A 95 -2.21 -18.18 3.23
CA PHE A 95 -3.01 -19.31 2.74
C PHE A 95 -2.46 -20.64 3.32
N PRO A 96 -3.29 -21.48 3.98
CA PRO A 96 -2.82 -22.73 4.58
C PRO A 96 -2.15 -23.66 3.56
N GLY A 97 -0.91 -24.08 3.86
CA GLY A 97 -0.12 -24.99 3.01
C GLY A 97 0.56 -24.33 1.81
N ILE A 98 0.40 -23.03 1.58
CA ILE A 98 1.03 -22.29 0.47
C ILE A 98 1.87 -21.14 1.06
N PRO A 99 3.21 -21.30 1.19
CA PRO A 99 4.08 -20.21 1.63
C PRO A 99 4.18 -19.14 0.53
N ILE A 100 4.21 -17.87 0.95
CA ILE A 100 4.48 -16.72 0.08
C ILE A 100 6.00 -16.53 0.02
N ASP A 101 6.57 -16.48 -1.19
CA ASP A 101 8.00 -16.31 -1.43
C ASP A 101 8.35 -14.93 -2.04
N GLU A 102 7.35 -14.18 -2.51
CA GLU A 102 7.47 -12.89 -3.22
C GLU A 102 8.31 -12.94 -4.52
N GLU A 103 8.55 -14.14 -5.09
CA GLU A 103 9.20 -14.35 -6.39
C GLU A 103 8.29 -15.07 -7.42
N GLN A 104 7.60 -16.14 -7.00
CA GLN A 104 6.64 -16.91 -7.80
C GLN A 104 5.26 -16.93 -7.12
N ILE A 105 5.22 -17.06 -5.81
CA ILE A 105 4.02 -16.98 -4.98
C ILE A 105 4.07 -15.63 -4.26
N VAL A 106 3.49 -14.62 -4.90
CA VAL A 106 3.51 -13.23 -4.43
C VAL A 106 2.27 -12.87 -3.60
N SER A 107 2.44 -11.97 -2.64
CA SER A 107 1.32 -11.22 -2.04
C SER A 107 0.94 -10.04 -2.95
N SER A 108 0.00 -9.20 -2.51
CA SER A 108 -0.23 -7.90 -3.15
C SER A 108 1.03 -7.03 -3.19
N THR A 109 1.99 -7.22 -2.28
CA THR A 109 3.24 -6.44 -2.23
C THR A 109 4.18 -6.82 -3.38
N GLY A 110 4.47 -8.11 -3.56
CA GLY A 110 5.27 -8.60 -4.69
C GLY A 110 4.58 -8.40 -6.03
N ALA A 111 3.25 -8.55 -6.10
CA ALA A 111 2.47 -8.33 -7.31
C ALA A 111 2.59 -6.89 -7.85
N LEU A 112 2.68 -5.89 -6.97
CA LEU A 112 2.91 -4.48 -7.35
C LEU A 112 4.36 -4.19 -7.81
N SER A 113 5.29 -5.14 -7.62
CA SER A 113 6.73 -4.98 -7.83
C SER A 113 7.32 -6.00 -8.81
N LEU A 114 6.49 -6.62 -9.65
CA LEU A 114 6.91 -7.67 -10.59
C LEU A 114 7.94 -7.17 -11.61
N LYS A 115 9.12 -7.79 -11.61
CA LYS A 115 10.26 -7.45 -12.49
C LYS A 115 9.98 -7.65 -13.99
N LYS A 116 8.90 -8.36 -14.35
CA LYS A 116 8.45 -8.64 -15.72
C LYS A 116 6.95 -9.00 -15.71
N VAL A 117 6.24 -8.68 -16.79
CA VAL A 117 4.85 -9.15 -16.98
C VAL A 117 4.86 -10.69 -17.15
N PRO A 118 4.07 -11.45 -16.37
CA PRO A 118 4.00 -12.90 -16.50
C PRO A 118 3.22 -13.31 -17.76
N LYS A 119 3.57 -14.47 -18.36
CA LYS A 119 2.82 -15.02 -19.51
C LYS A 119 1.45 -15.58 -19.11
N GLN A 120 1.34 -16.05 -17.87
CA GLN A 120 0.14 -16.62 -17.26
C GLN A 120 0.16 -16.23 -15.77
N MET A 121 -0.98 -15.87 -15.21
CA MET A 121 -1.13 -15.46 -13.81
C MET A 121 -2.38 -16.12 -13.24
N ILE A 122 -2.30 -16.57 -11.99
CA ILE A 122 -3.43 -17.14 -11.24
C ILE A 122 -3.57 -16.30 -9.98
N VAL A 123 -4.80 -15.86 -9.67
CA VAL A 123 -5.11 -15.07 -8.47
C VAL A 123 -6.10 -15.83 -7.60
N ILE A 124 -5.67 -16.14 -6.37
CA ILE A 124 -6.46 -16.86 -5.39
C ILE A 124 -7.26 -15.84 -4.57
N GLY A 125 -8.51 -15.61 -4.99
CA GLY A 125 -9.48 -14.74 -4.31
C GLY A 125 -9.97 -13.58 -5.17
N ALA A 126 -11.20 -13.67 -5.66
CA ALA A 126 -11.86 -12.67 -6.51
C ALA A 126 -12.44 -11.47 -5.73
N GLY A 127 -11.79 -11.05 -4.64
CA GLY A 127 -12.11 -9.81 -3.93
C GLY A 127 -11.50 -8.58 -4.61
N VAL A 128 -11.85 -7.38 -4.15
CA VAL A 128 -11.46 -6.08 -4.75
C VAL A 128 -9.98 -6.03 -5.15
N ILE A 129 -9.07 -6.39 -4.24
CA ILE A 129 -7.62 -6.44 -4.54
C ILE A 129 -7.35 -7.41 -5.70
N GLY A 130 -7.79 -8.66 -5.60
CA GLY A 130 -7.56 -9.67 -6.64
C GLY A 130 -8.11 -9.27 -8.01
N THR A 131 -9.31 -8.68 -8.08
CA THR A 131 -9.88 -8.14 -9.32
C THR A 131 -9.09 -6.97 -9.88
N GLU A 132 -8.49 -6.14 -9.02
CA GLU A 132 -7.60 -5.06 -9.44
C GLU A 132 -6.26 -5.59 -9.96
N LEU A 133 -5.67 -6.61 -9.31
CA LEU A 133 -4.38 -7.18 -9.73
C LEU A 133 -4.43 -7.92 -11.08
N VAL A 134 -5.58 -8.48 -11.47
CA VAL A 134 -5.75 -9.12 -12.81
C VAL A 134 -6.10 -8.15 -13.93
N THR A 135 -6.27 -6.85 -13.62
CA THR A 135 -6.68 -5.83 -14.59
C THR A 135 -5.51 -5.05 -15.19
N TYR A 136 -4.29 -5.16 -14.64
CA TYR A 136 -3.11 -4.39 -15.06
C TYR A 136 -2.09 -5.16 -15.92
#